data_AF-A0A8T3QR80-F1
#
_entry.id   AF-A0A8T3QR80-F1
#
_cell.length_a   1.000
_cell.length_b   1.000
_cell.length_c   1.000
_cell.angle_alpha   90.00
_cell.angle_beta   90.00
_cell.angle_gamma   90.00
#
_symmetry.space_group_name_H-M   'P 1'
#
loop_
_entity.id
_entity.type
_entity.pdbx_description
1 polymer ?
#
loop_
_entity_poly.entity_id
_entity_poly.type
_entity_poly.pdbx_seq_one_letter_code
_entity_poly.pdbx_strand_id
1 'polypeptide(L)'
;MNDPAETDSSVAVGSVSIEQIAADWLAAEGDLARGSGNPQQAEVTARDLSARYDEAIRTASREDLRLAWEAARVLQAATEMGSEEWAGARRLSELLRGEYLALSPSEPAAS
;
A
#
# COMPACT_ATOMS: atom_id res chain seq x y z
N MET A 1 -25.93 -41.70 -8.77
CA MET A 1 -24.89 -40.90 -9.44
C MET A 1 -25.15 -39.46 -9.08
N ASN A 2 -24.45 -38.93 -8.08
CA ASN A 2 -24.36 -37.50 -7.83
C ASN A 2 -22.86 -37.21 -7.81
N ASP A 3 -22.37 -36.55 -8.85
CA ASP A 3 -21.07 -35.91 -8.84
C ASP A 3 -21.13 -34.75 -7.84
N PRO A 4 -20.34 -34.76 -6.75
CA PRO A 4 -20.11 -33.53 -6.02
C PRO A 4 -19.21 -32.67 -6.91
N ALA A 5 -19.73 -31.50 -7.31
CA ALA A 5 -18.94 -30.43 -7.87
C ALA A 5 -17.71 -30.23 -7.00
N GLU A 6 -16.53 -30.45 -7.59
CA GLU A 6 -15.26 -30.04 -7.00
C GLU A 6 -15.32 -28.53 -6.88
N THR A 7 -15.61 -28.07 -5.67
CA THR A 7 -15.37 -26.68 -5.29
C THR A 7 -13.86 -26.51 -5.33
N ASP A 8 -13.33 -26.17 -6.50
CA ASP A 8 -12.04 -25.54 -6.69
C ASP A 8 -12.11 -24.15 -6.04
N SER A 9 -12.24 -24.14 -4.71
CA SER A 9 -11.83 -23.01 -3.89
C SER A 9 -10.31 -23.06 -3.84
N SER A 10 -9.69 -22.80 -4.98
CA SER A 10 -8.33 -22.30 -5.03
C SER A 10 -8.36 -20.98 -4.28
N VAL A 11 -8.14 -21.05 -2.97
CA VAL A 11 -7.77 -19.90 -2.16
C VAL A 11 -6.43 -19.49 -2.74
N ALA A 12 -6.47 -18.61 -3.75
CA ALA A 12 -5.33 -17.81 -4.10
C ALA A 12 -4.94 -17.16 -2.77
N VAL A 13 -3.86 -17.66 -2.17
CA VAL A 13 -3.14 -16.96 -1.10
C VAL A 13 -2.62 -15.71 -1.78
N GLY A 14 -3.50 -14.70 -1.85
CA GLY A 14 -3.30 -13.50 -2.61
C GLY A 14 -2.07 -12.82 -2.06
N SER A 15 -1.02 -12.73 -2.88
CA SER A 15 0.09 -11.84 -2.63
C SER A 15 -0.50 -10.46 -2.32
N VAL A 16 -0.35 -9.99 -1.07
CA VAL A 16 -0.82 -8.68 -0.65
C VAL A 16 -0.15 -7.63 -1.55
N SER A 17 -0.94 -6.78 -2.19
CA SER A 17 -0.42 -5.80 -3.14
C SER A 17 0.32 -4.66 -2.45
N ILE A 18 1.21 -3.98 -3.18
CA ILE A 18 2.06 -2.91 -2.63
C ILE A 18 1.21 -1.79 -2.03
N GLU A 19 0.15 -1.39 -2.73
CA GLU A 19 -0.77 -0.35 -2.27
C GLU A 19 -1.56 -0.75 -1.02
N GLN A 20 -1.87 -2.05 -0.85
CA GLN A 20 -2.51 -2.54 0.36
C GLN A 20 -1.54 -2.53 1.55
N ILE A 21 -0.30 -3.00 1.36
CA ILE A 21 0.73 -2.97 2.41
C ILE A 21 1.00 -1.52 2.84
N ALA A 22 1.10 -0.60 1.87
CA ALA A 22 1.31 0.82 2.13
C ALA A 22 0.10 1.44 2.88
N ALA A 23 -1.13 1.10 2.50
CA ALA A 23 -2.33 1.57 3.19
C ALA A 23 -2.37 1.09 4.65
N ASP A 24 -2.08 -0.19 4.89
CA ASP A 24 -2.05 -0.79 6.22
C ASP A 24 -0.97 -0.14 7.09
N TRP A 25 0.23 0.10 6.53
CA TRP A 25 1.29 0.80 7.23
C TRP A 25 0.88 2.24 7.60
N LEU A 26 0.30 3.00 6.68
CA LEU A 26 -0.17 4.37 6.94
C LEU A 26 -1.27 4.42 8.00
N ALA A 27 -2.15 3.42 8.04
CA ALA A 27 -3.16 3.28 9.08
C ALA A 27 -2.52 3.03 10.45
N ALA A 28 -1.56 2.09 10.53
CA ALA A 28 -0.83 1.80 11.77
C ALA A 28 -0.04 3.03 12.30
N GLU A 29 0.60 3.80 11.41
CA GLU A 29 1.24 5.07 11.76
C GLU A 29 0.24 6.10 12.31
N GLY A 30 -0.95 6.18 11.71
CA GLY A 30 -2.04 7.02 12.20
C GLY A 30 -2.53 6.61 13.58
N ASP A 31 -2.69 5.31 13.82
CA ASP A 31 -3.12 4.77 15.12
C ASP A 31 -2.09 5.01 16.23
N LEU A 32 -0.81 4.87 15.89
CA LEU A 32 0.31 5.18 16.78
C LEU A 32 0.35 6.66 17.14
N ALA A 33 0.22 7.55 16.13
CA ALA A 33 0.22 9.00 16.34
C ALA A 33 -0.96 9.49 17.19
N ARG A 34 -2.12 8.81 17.09
CA ARG A 34 -3.30 9.09 17.92
C ARG A 34 -3.20 8.53 19.34
N GLY A 35 -2.22 7.67 19.62
CA GLY A 35 -2.09 6.99 20.92
C GLY A 35 -3.24 6.05 21.22
N SER A 36 -3.82 5.41 20.19
CA SER A 36 -4.98 4.53 20.35
C SER A 36 -4.58 3.13 20.82
N GLY A 37 -5.36 2.53 21.73
CA GLY A 37 -5.17 1.15 22.16
C GLY A 37 -3.89 0.89 22.98
N ASN A 38 -3.20 -0.22 22.69
CA ASN A 38 -1.96 -0.62 23.35
C ASN A 38 -0.74 -0.09 22.57
N PRO A 39 0.01 0.88 23.11
CA PRO A 39 1.09 1.54 22.36
C PRO A 39 2.22 0.58 21.99
N GLN A 40 2.57 -0.38 22.85
CA GLN A 40 3.61 -1.37 22.53
C GLN A 40 3.19 -2.25 21.35
N GLN A 41 1.92 -2.66 21.30
CA GLN A 41 1.40 -3.45 20.19
C GLN A 41 1.32 -2.63 18.90
N ALA A 42 0.91 -1.36 18.99
CA ALA A 42 0.87 -0.45 17.85
C ALA A 42 2.26 -0.24 17.25
N GLU A 43 3.28 -0.01 18.08
CA GLU A 43 4.68 0.12 17.63
C GLU A 43 5.20 -1.15 16.93
N VAL A 44 4.92 -2.33 17.49
CA VAL A 44 5.31 -3.61 16.88
C VAL A 44 4.64 -3.78 15.51
N THR A 45 3.36 -3.44 15.42
CA THR A 45 2.57 -3.57 14.19
C THR A 45 3.08 -2.61 13.12
N ALA A 46 3.29 -1.33 13.46
CA ALA A 46 3.83 -0.33 12.54
C ALA A 46 5.23 -0.73 12.03
N ARG A 47 6.08 -1.26 12.91
CA ARG A 47 7.42 -1.73 12.53
C ARG A 47 7.39 -2.93 11.58
N ASP A 48 6.54 -3.93 11.82
CA ASP A 48 6.39 -5.09 10.93
C ASP A 48 5.85 -4.67 9.55
N LEU A 49 4.84 -3.80 9.51
CA LEU A 49 4.29 -3.27 8.26
C LEU A 49 5.31 -2.41 7.49
N SER A 50 6.08 -1.58 8.19
CA SER A 50 7.18 -0.82 7.59
C SER A 50 8.21 -1.76 6.95
N ALA A 51 8.63 -2.82 7.64
CA ALA A 51 9.60 -3.77 7.09
C ALA A 51 9.06 -4.51 5.85
N ARG A 52 7.77 -4.87 5.84
CA ARG A 52 7.11 -5.49 4.68
C ARG A 52 6.98 -4.52 3.51
N TYR A 53 6.66 -3.26 3.79
CA TYR A 53 6.59 -2.22 2.77
C TYR A 53 7.96 -2.00 2.13
N ASP A 54 9.02 -1.87 2.95
CA ASP A 54 10.40 -1.72 2.47
C ASP A 54 10.84 -2.91 1.59
N GLU A 55 10.47 -4.13 1.98
CA GLU A 55 10.72 -5.33 1.18
C GLU A 55 9.99 -5.29 -0.16
N ALA A 56 8.71 -4.93 -0.14
CA ALA A 56 7.88 -4.84 -1.32
C ALA A 56 8.44 -3.79 -2.30
N ILE A 57 8.81 -2.60 -1.83
CA ILE A 57 9.42 -1.55 -2.66
C ILE A 57 10.76 -1.99 -3.24
N ARG A 58 11.62 -2.66 -2.46
CA ARG A 58 12.95 -3.07 -2.93
C ARG A 58 12.90 -4.14 -4.01
N THR A 59 11.88 -5.00 -3.98
CA THR A 59 11.71 -6.09 -4.93
C THR A 59 10.80 -5.72 -6.10
N ALA A 60 10.02 -4.65 -5.97
CA ALA A 60 9.14 -4.14 -7.02
C ALA A 60 9.92 -3.66 -8.24
N SER A 61 9.37 -3.98 -9.42
CA SER A 61 9.77 -3.29 -10.63
C SER A 61 9.18 -1.88 -10.67
N ARG A 62 9.72 -1.04 -11.56
CA ARG A 62 9.13 0.28 -11.83
C ARG A 62 7.68 0.19 -12.30
N GLU A 63 7.34 -0.86 -13.05
CA GLU A 63 5.98 -1.08 -13.53
C GLU A 63 5.03 -1.44 -12.38
N ASP A 64 5.48 -2.25 -11.42
CA ASP A 64 4.69 -2.58 -10.22
C ASP A 64 4.39 -1.32 -9.40
N LEU A 65 5.38 -0.44 -9.22
CA LEU A 65 5.17 0.84 -8.53
C LEU A 65 4.25 1.79 -9.31
N ARG A 66 4.32 1.78 -10.65
CA ARG A 66 3.40 2.55 -11.50
C ARG A 66 1.96 2.08 -11.30
N LEU A 67 1.73 0.77 -11.33
CA LEU A 67 0.41 0.16 -11.14
C LEU A 67 -0.15 0.42 -9.75
N ALA A 68 0.68 0.27 -8.70
CA ALA A 68 0.29 0.57 -7.32
C ALA A 68 -0.11 2.05 -7.16
N TRP A 69 0.67 2.97 -7.73
CA TRP A 69 0.34 4.39 -7.72
C TRP A 69 -0.97 4.69 -8.47
N GLU A 70 -1.19 4.10 -9.64
CA GLU A 70 -2.43 4.27 -10.41
C GLU A 70 -3.65 3.75 -9.65
N ALA A 71 -3.53 2.59 -8.99
CA ALA A 71 -4.57 2.05 -8.12
C ALA A 71 -4.92 3.03 -6.98
N ALA A 72 -3.91 3.58 -6.29
CA ALA A 72 -4.12 4.57 -5.24
C ALA A 72 -4.74 5.89 -5.76
N ARG A 73 -4.39 6.32 -6.98
CA ARG A 73 -5.03 7.48 -7.63
C ARG A 73 -6.50 7.23 -7.95
N VAL A 74 -6.84 6.04 -8.44
CA VAL A 74 -8.22 5.66 -8.71
C VAL A 74 -9.02 5.64 -7.41
N LEU A 75 -8.47 5.07 -6.33
CA LEU A 75 -9.09 5.10 -5.01
C LEU A 75 -9.34 6.55 -4.56
N GLN A 76 -8.33 7.41 -4.58
CA GLN A 76 -8.46 8.83 -4.21
C GLN A 76 -9.54 9.55 -5.02
N ALA A 77 -9.65 9.28 -6.31
CA ALA A 77 -10.65 9.91 -7.18
C ALA A 77 -12.07 9.38 -6.93
N ALA A 78 -12.21 8.16 -6.43
CA ALA A 78 -13.50 7.56 -6.07
C ALA A 78 -14.02 8.00 -4.69
N THR A 79 -13.14 8.51 -3.82
CA THR A 79 -13.50 8.97 -2.47
C THR A 79 -13.99 10.42 -2.46
N GLU A 80 -14.95 10.74 -1.58
CA GLU A 80 -15.50 12.08 -1.41
C GLU A 80 -14.43 13.08 -0.96
N MET A 81 -14.17 14.09 -1.79
CA MET A 81 -13.18 15.13 -1.51
C MET A 81 -13.51 15.88 -0.22
N GLY A 82 -12.53 15.95 0.69
CA GLY A 82 -12.67 16.60 1.99
C GLY A 82 -12.99 15.65 3.15
N SER A 83 -13.28 14.38 2.88
CA SER A 83 -13.41 13.34 3.91
C SER A 83 -12.04 12.89 4.47
N GLU A 84 -12.05 12.26 5.65
CA GLU A 84 -10.85 11.62 6.24
C GLU A 84 -10.32 10.49 5.34
N GLU A 85 -11.23 9.69 4.77
CA GLU A 85 -10.88 8.64 3.81
C GLU A 85 -10.18 9.21 2.58
N TRP A 86 -10.65 10.36 2.05
CA TRP A 86 -9.99 11.04 0.93
C TRP A 86 -8.61 11.56 1.30
N ALA A 87 -8.43 12.09 2.52
CA ALA A 87 -7.12 12.52 2.99
C ALA A 87 -6.15 11.32 3.11
N GLY A 88 -6.64 10.18 3.59
CA GLY A 88 -5.90 8.91 3.62
C GLY A 88 -5.51 8.42 2.21
N ALA A 89 -6.48 8.35 1.30
CA ALA A 89 -6.25 7.93 -0.09
C ALA A 89 -5.30 8.89 -0.83
N ARG A 90 -5.38 10.20 -0.56
CA ARG A 90 -4.42 11.19 -1.07
C ARG A 90 -3.01 10.91 -0.57
N ARG A 91 -2.85 10.70 0.75
CA ARG A 91 -1.54 10.42 1.35
C ARG A 91 -0.91 9.15 0.76
N LEU A 92 -1.71 8.11 0.56
CA LEU A 92 -1.30 6.86 -0.10
C LEU A 92 -0.84 7.10 -1.54
N SER A 93 -1.63 7.84 -2.33
CA SER A 93 -1.32 8.21 -3.71
C SER A 93 -0.03 9.02 -3.82
N GLU A 94 0.20 9.98 -2.91
CA GLU A 94 1.42 10.79 -2.87
C GLU A 94 2.66 9.97 -2.46
N LEU A 95 2.52 9.06 -1.50
CA LEU A 95 3.59 8.14 -1.10
C LEU A 95 4.05 7.28 -2.28
N LEU A 96 3.14 6.55 -2.91
CA LEU A 96 3.47 5.64 -4.01
C LEU A 96 3.98 6.38 -5.26
N ARG A 97 3.51 7.62 -5.48
CA ARG A 97 4.09 8.50 -6.51
C ARG A 97 5.57 8.76 -6.23
N GLY A 98 5.94 9.01 -4.98
CA GLY A 98 7.32 9.22 -4.56
C GLY A 98 8.21 8.02 -4.92
N GLU A 99 7.77 6.81 -4.60
CA GLU A 99 8.51 5.57 -4.91
C GLU A 99 8.66 5.36 -6.42
N TYR A 100 7.58 5.55 -7.18
CA TYR A 100 7.62 5.45 -8.64
C TYR A 100 8.61 6.46 -9.26
N LEU A 101 8.64 7.69 -8.75
CA LEU A 101 9.56 8.73 -9.22
C LEU A 101 11.00 8.46 -8.79
N ALA A 102 11.24 7.86 -7.62
CA ALA A 102 12.58 7.52 -7.14
C ALA A 102 13.29 6.47 -8.03
N LEU A 103 12.53 5.59 -8.70
CA LEU A 103 13.07 4.65 -9.70
C LEU A 103 13.22 5.25 -11.10
N SER A 104 12.81 6.51 -11.32
CA SER A 104 13.12 7.20 -12.57
C SER A 104 14.61 7.55 -12.58
N PRO A 105 15.36 7.23 -13.66
CA PRO A 105 16.73 7.70 -13.76
C PRO A 105 16.69 9.23 -13.69
N SER A 106 17.27 9.80 -12.63
CA SER A 106 17.51 11.23 -12.57
C SER A 106 18.22 11.62 -13.86
N GLU A 107 17.59 12.51 -14.64
CA GLU A 107 18.27 13.17 -15.75
C GLU A 107 19.61 13.68 -15.22
N PRO A 108 20.76 13.25 -15.78
CA PRO A 108 22.03 13.85 -15.39
C PRO A 108 21.90 15.33 -15.73
N ALA A 109 22.02 16.18 -14.70
CA ALA A 109 22.02 17.63 -14.86
C ALA A 109 22.96 17.99 -16.01
N ALA A 110 22.40 18.58 -17.06
CA ALA A 110 23.17 19.03 -18.21
C ALA A 110 24.22 20.04 -17.71
N SER A 111 25.49 19.67 -17.85
CA SER A 111 26.66 20.52 -17.56
C SER A 111 26.71 21.77 -18.42
#